data_AF-A0A0S2I0D3-F1
#
_entry.id   AF-A0A0S2I0D3-F1
#
_cell.length_a   1.000
_cell.length_b   1.000
_cell.length_c   1.000
_cell.angle_alpha   90.00
_cell.angle_beta   90.00
_cell.angle_gamma   90.00
#
_symmetry.space_group_name_H-M   'P 1'
#
loop_
_entity.id
_entity.type
_entity.pdbx_description
1 polymer ?
#
loop_
_entity_poly.entity_id
_entity_poly.type
_entity_poly.pdbx_seq_one_letter_code
_entity_poly.pdbx_strand_id
1 'polypeptide(L)' 'MEKKQRPNIFKRIFNFYYQGFRDMPRYGVQLWILILLKLFIMFAILKIFFFPDILETQFDSDEEKSKFVIEQLTKPNK' A
#
# COMPACT_ATOMS: atom_id res chain seq x y z
N MET A 1 -15.52 -35.61 24.52
CA MET A 1 -15.72 -35.68 23.05
C MET A 1 -14.82 -34.64 22.41
N GLU A 2 -13.84 -35.12 21.65
CA GLU A 2 -12.75 -34.35 21.06
C GLU A 2 -13.29 -33.34 20.04
N LYS A 3 -13.05 -32.04 20.24
CA LYS A 3 -13.42 -31.00 19.27
C LYS A 3 -12.52 -31.15 18.05
N LYS A 4 -12.95 -31.95 17.08
CA LYS A 4 -12.34 -32.06 15.75
C LYS A 4 -12.43 -30.69 15.07
N GLN A 5 -11.37 -29.90 15.21
CA GLN A 5 -11.26 -28.61 14.54
C GLN A 5 -11.36 -28.87 13.04
N ARG A 6 -12.33 -28.22 12.38
CA ARG A 6 -12.43 -28.27 10.93
C ARG A 6 -11.13 -27.74 10.35
N PRO A 7 -10.58 -28.34 9.29
CA PRO A 7 -9.36 -27.83 8.69
C PRO A 7 -9.64 -26.39 8.21
N ASN A 8 -9.02 -25.42 8.86
CA ASN A 8 -9.13 -24.03 8.47
C ASN A 8 -8.44 -23.88 7.11
N ILE A 9 -9.22 -23.94 6.02
CA ILE A 9 -8.72 -23.84 4.65
C ILE A 9 -7.89 -22.57 4.49
N PHE A 10 -8.30 -21.46 5.11
CA PHE A 10 -7.52 -20.22 5.20
C PHE A 10 -6.13 -20.42 5.81
N LYS A 11 -6.02 -21.17 6.92
CA LYS A 11 -4.74 -21.48 7.55
C LYS A 11 -3.86 -22.35 6.65
N ARG A 12 -4.46 -23.27 5.89
CA ARG A 12 -3.75 -24.11 4.92
C ARG A 12 -3.23 -23.29 3.73
N ILE A 13 -4.05 -22.39 3.19
CA ILE A 13 -3.66 -21.47 2.11
C ILE A 13 -2.53 -20.56 2.58
N PHE A 14 -2.67 -19.92 3.75
CA PHE A 14 -1.62 -19.09 4.33
C PHE A 14 -0.32 -19.87 4.53
N ASN A 15 -0.39 -21.07 5.13
CA ASN A 15 0.79 -21.90 5.36
C ASN A 15 1.44 -22.37 4.04
N PHE A 16 0.67 -22.54 2.96
CA PHE A 16 1.20 -22.87 1.64
C PHE A 16 2.01 -21.71 1.05
N TYR A 17 1.47 -20.48 1.07
CA TYR A 17 2.21 -19.30 0.62
C TYR A 17 3.45 -19.04 1.48
N TYR A 18 3.31 -19.18 2.81
CA TYR A 18 4.42 -19.00 3.74
C TYR A 18 5.52 -20.04 3.52
N GLN A 19 5.16 -21.33 3.38
CA GLN A 19 6.14 -22.39 3.07
C GLN A 19 6.80 -22.16 1.71
N GLY A 20 6.04 -21.86 0.66
CA GLY A 20 6.61 -21.62 -0.67
C GLY A 20 7.57 -20.42 -0.71
N PHE A 21 7.31 -19.38 0.07
CA PHE A 21 8.23 -18.25 0.22
C PHE A 21 9.47 -18.59 1.05
N ARG A 22 9.31 -19.42 2.10
CA ARG A 22 10.42 -19.87 2.96
C ARG A 22 11.34 -20.87 2.27
N ASP A 23 10.79 -21.77 1.47
CA ASP A 23 11.52 -22.80 0.74
C ASP A 23 12.17 -22.25 -0.55
N MET A 24 12.02 -20.94 -0.79
CA MET A 24 12.57 -20.29 -1.97
C MET A 24 14.11 -20.30 -1.95
N PRO A 25 14.78 -20.62 -3.07
CA PRO A 25 16.24 -20.53 -3.16
C PRO A 25 16.74 -19.11 -2.87
N ARG A 26 17.99 -18.99 -2.41
CA ARG A 26 18.61 -17.68 -2.07
C ARG A 26 18.43 -16.63 -3.17
N TYR A 27 18.51 -17.04 -4.44
CA TYR A 27 18.31 -16.17 -5.60
C TYR A 27 16.88 -15.61 -5.70
N GLY A 28 15.86 -16.39 -5.32
CA GLY A 28 14.47 -15.96 -5.35
C GLY A 28 14.16 -14.96 -4.23
N VAL A 29 14.71 -15.17 -3.02
CA VAL A 29 14.59 -14.21 -1.91
C VAL A 29 15.28 -12.89 -2.27
N GLN A 30 16.46 -12.94 -2.89
CA GLN A 30 17.17 -11.75 -3.38
C GLN A 30 16.34 -10.99 -4.42
N LEU A 31 15.71 -11.69 -5.37
CA LEU A 31 14.85 -11.07 -6.37
C LEU A 31 13.61 -10.43 -5.74
N TRP A 32 12.98 -11.08 -4.77
CA TRP A 32 11.86 -10.52 -4.02
C TRP A 32 12.24 -9.25 -3.27
N ILE A 33 13.41 -9.24 -2.62
CA ILE A 33 13.95 -8.04 -1.97
C ILE A 33 14.16 -6.93 -3.01
N LEU A 34 14.69 -7.24 -4.19
CA LEU A 34 14.86 -6.27 -5.27
C LEU A 34 13.53 -5.69 -5.75
N ILE A 35 12.50 -6.53 -5.90
CA ILE A 35 11.15 -6.10 -6.29
C ILE A 35 10.55 -5.20 -5.21
N LEU A 36 10.61 -5.59 -3.94
CA LEU A 36 10.13 -4.78 -2.82
C LEU A 36 10.87 -3.45 -2.73
N LEU A 37 12.18 -3.44 -2.93
CA LEU A 37 12.98 -2.23 -2.96
C LEU A 37 12.56 -1.32 -4.12
N LYS A 38 12.41 -1.86 -5.33
CA LYS A 38 11.91 -1.10 -6.49
C LYS A 38 10.52 -0.53 -6.23
N LEU A 39 9.60 -1.32 -5.69
CA LEU A 39 8.25 -0.87 -5.34
C LEU A 39 8.28 0.24 -4.29
N PHE A 40 9.13 0.13 -3.27
CA PHE A 40 9.31 1.17 -2.27
C PHE A 40 9.88 2.45 -2.88
N ILE A 41 10.91 2.34 -3.72
CA ILE A 41 11.50 3.50 -4.42
C ILE A 41 10.46 4.14 -5.35
N MET A 42 9.71 3.35 -6.13
CA MET A 42 8.65 3.85 -7.00
C MET A 42 7.54 4.53 -6.19
N PHE A 43 7.14 3.95 -5.07
CA PHE A 43 6.17 4.56 -4.17
C PHE A 43 6.68 5.86 -3.57
N ALA A 44 7.95 5.92 -3.16
CA ALA A 44 8.57 7.12 -2.62
C ALA A 44 8.69 8.22 -3.66
N ILE A 45 9.08 7.90 -4.90
CA ILE A 45 9.13 8.86 -6.02
C ILE A 45 7.73 9.35 -6.35
N LEU A 46 6.75 8.45 -6.51
CA LEU A 46 5.37 8.85 -6.74
C LEU A 46 4.85 9.69 -5.59
N LYS A 47 5.18 9.36 -4.34
CA LYS A 47 4.81 10.18 -3.18
C LYS A 47 5.44 11.57 -3.27
N ILE A 48 6.75 11.66 -3.47
CA ILE A 48 7.49 12.92 -3.48
C ILE A 48 7.21 13.75 -4.74
N PHE A 49 6.79 13.15 -5.86
CA PHE A 49 6.49 13.85 -7.10
C PHE A 49 4.99 14.14 -7.29
N PHE A 50 4.10 13.25 -6.87
CA PHE A 50 2.65 13.48 -6.93
C PHE A 50 2.11 14.23 -5.72
N PHE A 51 2.73 14.16 -4.52
CA PHE A 51 2.24 14.88 -3.33
C PHE A 51 2.98 16.18 -2.92
N PRO A 52 4.03 16.70 -3.59
CA PRO A 52 4.63 17.97 -3.20
C PRO A 52 3.71 19.14 -3.62
N ASP A 53 3.16 19.09 -4.84
CA ASP A 53 2.32 20.15 -5.41
C ASP A 53 0.85 20.12 -4.96
N ILE A 54 0.40 19.04 -4.33
CA ILE A 54 -0.98 19.00 -3.80
C ILE A 54 -1.08 19.80 -2.51
N LEU A 55 0.02 19.92 -1.74
CA LEU A 55 0.03 20.62 -0.47
C LEU A 55 0.88 21.89 -0.48
N GLU A 56 1.99 21.99 -1.20
CA GLU A 56 2.95 23.05 -0.88
C GLU A 56 2.76 24.36 -1.66
N THR A 57 2.13 24.35 -2.84
CA THR A 57 2.25 25.50 -3.77
C THR A 57 1.12 26.53 -3.74
N GLN A 58 0.11 26.44 -2.86
CA GLN A 58 -0.98 27.46 -2.84
C GLN A 58 -1.53 27.89 -1.46
N PHE A 59 -1.17 27.27 -0.32
CA PHE A 59 -1.77 27.67 0.98
C PHE A 59 -0.84 27.41 2.19
N ASP A 60 -0.63 28.46 3.00
CA ASP A 60 0.20 28.48 4.22
C ASP A 60 -0.37 27.63 5.39
N SER A 61 -1.64 27.21 5.33
CA SER A 61 -2.30 26.39 6.36
C SER A 61 -3.09 25.22 5.75
N ASP A 62 -2.95 24.02 6.33
CA ASP A 62 -3.66 22.81 5.89
C ASP A 62 -5.20 22.91 6.04
N GLU A 63 -5.68 23.81 6.90
CA GLU A 63 -7.12 24.05 7.11
C GLU A 63 -7.76 24.84 5.95
N GLU A 64 -7.02 25.72 5.30
CA GLU A 64 -7.51 26.49 4.14
C GLU A 64 -7.58 25.61 2.88
N LYS A 65 -6.64 24.66 2.71
CA LYS A 65 -6.65 23.68 1.61
C LYS A 65 -7.87 22.78 1.66
N SER A 66 -8.19 22.25 2.84
CA SER A 66 -9.34 21.37 3.02
C SER A 66 -10.64 22.08 2.67
N LYS A 67 -10.80 23.34 3.09
CA LYS A 67 -11.97 24.16 2.75
C LYS A 67 -12.09 24.44 1.25
N PHE A 68 -10.98 24.81 0.58
CA PHE A 68 -11.00 25.11 -0.85
C PHE A 68 -11.35 23.88 -1.72
N VAL A 69 -10.79 22.71 -1.40
CA VAL A 69 -11.10 21.44 -2.09
C VAL A 69 -12.56 21.04 -1.88
N ILE A 70 -13.08 21.16 -0.65
CA ILE A 70 -14.49 20.90 -0.36
C ILE A 70 -15.38 21.86 -1.16
N GLU A 71 -15.04 23.14 -1.24
CA GLU A 71 -15.83 24.12 -1.99
C GLU A 71 -15.87 23.82 -3.50
N GLN A 72 -14.76 23.39 -4.10
CA GLN A 72 -14.70 22.98 -5.50
C GLN A 72 -15.45 21.67 -5.77
N LEU A 73 -15.37 20.69 -4.88
CA LEU A 73 -16.10 19.42 -4.99
C LEU A 73 -17.60 19.57 -4.73
N THR A 74 -18.00 20.59 -3.97
CA THR A 74 -19.41 20.87 -3.64
C THR A 74 -20.06 21.82 -4.65
N LYS A 75 -19.29 22.44 -5.56
CA LYS A 75 -19.85 23.21 -6.68
C LYS A 75 -20.43 22.23 -7.70
N PRO A 76 -21.77 22.14 -7.86
CA PRO A 76 -22.34 21.37 -8.94
C PRO A 76 -21.99 22.10 -10.24
N ASN A 77 -21.30 21.41 -11.15
CA ASN A 77 -21.07 21.88 -12.52
C ASN A 77 -22.41 22.36 -13.09
N LYS A 78 -22.45 23.64 -13.45
CA LYS A 78 -23.60 24.27 -14.09
C LYS A 78 -23.53 24.08 -15.61
#